data_AF-A0A7C7RM43-F1
#
_entry.id   AF-A0A7C7RM43-F1
#
_cell.length_a   1.000
_cell.length_b   1.000
_cell.length_c   1.000
_cell.angle_alpha   90.00
_cell.angle_beta   90.00
_cell.angle_gamma   90.00
#
_symmetry.space_group_name_H-M   'P 1'
#
loop_
_entity.id
_entity.type
_entity.pdbx_description
1 polymer ?
#
loop_
_entity_poly.entity_id
_entity_poly.type
_entity_poly.pdbx_seq_one_letter_code
_entity_poly.pdbx_strand_id
1 'polypeptide(L)'
;MRKWKNEKFSDSLFYLTQVQEILLLYTSLIAFLFQYVDGDRENIWWLVTTAIWLVAALFYVFSYLLKKKLPFHYFAVLSLLPVSWLFLNTFEANNIVQSITLFLWGAILMGSGEGVKRSKNEKIQVYGNPLLYGSVPLLLGASLFGWVENNALAFSILLGSAILYSLLTFYRVRWWTWSLALLFSLFSYLTFFELNFLGDWDFYLGFKLLIPGLLLLISNLLTKGDFQERSAWRFPPLALGLFLFFSSSLVALISPQDIAWKATLIFSLYAILALAYALRYAPQIAYIANFYFLLIVIYILRSQNAEHWFFPLIMLTIAYYLIGLGLGGIKKSTPWADIYRFSGLILGTLLAFSTPFDDIGLWASITVAIVATLFTFEAFKKRNIWLGFPANAFYLMAYFMLLFEINVEQPQFYSIIAAVLGMVMHYLLRRVGNNKSAFIMGMLSQLVLLSTT
;
A
#
# COMPACT_ATOMS: atom_id res chain seq x y z
N MET A 1 32.53 -17.11 -46.11
CA MET A 1 33.51 -17.19 -45.00
C MET A 1 34.29 -15.87 -44.81
N ARG A 2 33.68 -14.82 -44.22
CA ARG A 2 34.40 -13.63 -43.68
C ARG A 2 33.43 -12.67 -42.95
N LYS A 3 32.74 -13.14 -41.90
CA LYS A 3 31.91 -12.28 -41.02
C LYS A 3 32.10 -12.54 -39.51
N TRP A 4 33.13 -13.30 -39.14
CA TRP A 4 33.42 -13.65 -37.74
C TRP A 4 34.56 -12.83 -37.12
N LYS A 5 35.15 -11.88 -37.85
CA LYS A 5 36.37 -11.18 -37.40
C LYS A 5 36.16 -9.99 -36.45
N ASN A 6 34.93 -9.78 -35.97
CA ASN A 6 34.60 -8.74 -34.97
C ASN A 6 34.16 -9.32 -33.60
N GLU A 7 34.52 -10.57 -33.29
CA GLU A 7 34.27 -11.22 -31.97
C GLU A 7 35.28 -10.82 -30.87
N LYS A 8 36.40 -10.17 -31.24
CA LYS A 8 37.51 -9.87 -30.31
C LYS A 8 37.12 -9.12 -29.02
N PHE A 9 36.04 -8.34 -29.02
CA PHE A 9 35.63 -7.58 -27.83
C PHE A 9 34.75 -8.37 -26.85
N SER A 10 33.81 -9.20 -27.34
CA SER A 10 33.09 -10.12 -26.44
C SER A 10 34.03 -11.16 -25.87
N ASP A 11 35.02 -11.57 -26.67
CA ASP A 11 36.04 -12.50 -26.26
C ASP A 11 36.91 -11.90 -25.15
N SER A 12 37.27 -10.61 -25.20
CA SER A 12 38.11 -10.00 -24.17
C SER A 12 37.41 -9.89 -22.81
N LEU A 13 36.13 -9.50 -22.77
CA LEU A 13 35.35 -9.45 -21.52
C LEU A 13 35.06 -10.87 -21.01
N PHE A 14 34.80 -11.80 -21.92
CA PHE A 14 34.62 -13.23 -21.62
C PHE A 14 35.91 -13.87 -21.07
N TYR A 15 37.07 -13.57 -21.66
CA TYR A 15 38.37 -14.04 -21.19
C TYR A 15 38.77 -13.38 -19.88
N LEU A 16 38.44 -12.10 -19.67
CA LEU A 16 38.61 -11.44 -18.37
C LEU A 16 37.74 -12.12 -17.31
N THR A 17 36.46 -12.38 -17.58
CA THR A 17 35.61 -13.15 -16.67
C THR A 17 36.15 -14.56 -16.45
N GLN A 18 36.67 -15.24 -17.48
CA GLN A 18 37.24 -16.58 -17.33
C GLN A 18 38.53 -16.59 -16.51
N VAL A 19 39.45 -15.66 -16.76
CA VAL A 19 40.71 -15.56 -16.00
C VAL A 19 40.42 -15.19 -14.56
N GLN A 20 39.48 -14.27 -14.33
CA GLN A 20 39.03 -13.89 -13.00
C GLN A 20 38.33 -15.06 -12.29
N GLU A 21 37.46 -15.82 -12.96
CA GLU A 21 36.79 -17.00 -12.41
C GLU A 21 37.77 -18.14 -12.11
N ILE A 22 38.79 -18.35 -12.95
CA ILE A 22 39.87 -19.33 -12.69
C ILE A 22 40.69 -18.91 -11.47
N LEU A 23 41.06 -17.62 -11.36
CA LEU A 23 41.75 -17.10 -10.19
C LEU A 23 40.92 -17.29 -8.92
N LEU A 24 39.62 -16.98 -8.98
CA LEU A 24 38.70 -17.18 -7.87
C LEU A 24 38.55 -18.65 -7.50
N LEU A 25 38.36 -19.55 -8.49
CA LEU A 25 38.31 -21.02 -8.31
C LEU A 25 39.56 -21.54 -7.63
N TYR A 26 40.72 -21.02 -8.05
CA TYR A 26 42.00 -21.42 -7.50
C TYR A 26 42.17 -20.93 -6.06
N THR A 27 41.89 -19.65 -5.79
CA THR A 27 41.98 -19.08 -4.44
C THR A 27 40.99 -19.70 -3.46
N SER A 28 39.79 -20.06 -3.91
CA SER A 28 38.77 -20.65 -3.05
C SER A 28 39.00 -22.13 -2.78
N LEU A 29 39.53 -22.87 -3.75
CA LEU A 29 39.96 -24.24 -3.55
C LEU A 29 41.11 -24.29 -2.53
N ILE A 30 42.04 -23.33 -2.61
CA ILE A 30 43.11 -23.18 -1.62
C ILE A 30 42.51 -22.86 -0.24
N ALA A 31 41.61 -21.87 -0.12
CA ALA A 31 40.98 -21.52 1.14
C ALA A 31 40.15 -22.68 1.74
N PHE A 32 39.44 -23.43 0.90
CA PHE A 32 38.71 -24.64 1.28
C PHE A 32 39.65 -25.72 1.82
N LEU A 33 40.78 -25.97 1.14
CA LEU A 33 41.76 -26.95 1.58
C LEU A 33 42.40 -26.57 2.92
N PHE A 34 42.61 -25.28 3.19
CA PHE A 34 43.15 -24.82 4.46
C PHE A 34 42.12 -24.92 5.60
N GLN A 35 40.88 -24.48 5.40
CA GLN A 35 39.88 -24.45 6.48
C GLN A 35 39.13 -25.78 6.69
N TYR A 36 39.12 -26.70 5.71
CA TYR A 36 38.62 -28.07 5.90
C TYR A 36 39.47 -28.85 6.93
N VAL A 37 40.73 -28.47 7.10
CA VAL A 37 41.65 -29.08 8.07
C VAL A 37 41.33 -28.63 9.51
N ASP A 38 40.75 -27.44 9.70
CA ASP A 38 40.49 -26.86 11.03
C ASP A 38 39.13 -27.25 11.66
N GLY A 39 38.34 -28.12 11.02
CA GLY A 39 37.36 -28.97 11.70
C GLY A 39 36.08 -28.34 12.27
N ASP A 40 35.88 -27.02 12.18
CA ASP A 40 34.71 -26.37 12.79
C ASP A 40 33.46 -26.43 11.86
N ARG A 41 32.60 -27.43 12.10
CA ARG A 41 31.50 -27.86 11.22
C ARG A 41 30.23 -27.00 11.30
N GLU A 42 30.16 -25.99 12.15
CA GLU A 42 28.92 -25.23 12.37
C GLU A 42 28.67 -24.09 11.35
N ASN A 43 29.65 -23.77 10.49
CA ASN A 43 29.55 -22.58 9.66
C ASN A 43 28.70 -22.80 8.38
N ILE A 44 27.41 -22.45 8.43
CA ILE A 44 26.47 -22.48 7.29
C ILE A 44 27.01 -21.74 6.04
N TRP A 45 27.94 -20.79 6.23
CA TRP A 45 28.64 -20.06 5.17
C TRP A 45 29.37 -20.95 4.17
N TRP A 46 29.77 -22.17 4.55
CA TRP A 46 30.36 -23.16 3.66
C TRP A 46 29.41 -23.64 2.57
N LEU A 47 28.13 -23.81 2.91
CA LEU A 47 27.09 -24.23 1.98
C LEU A 47 26.75 -23.12 0.99
N VAL A 48 26.73 -21.86 1.46
CA VAL A 48 26.52 -20.68 0.60
C VAL A 48 27.65 -20.54 -0.40
N THR A 49 28.89 -20.66 0.06
CA THR A 49 30.08 -20.62 -0.80
C THR A 49 30.03 -21.75 -1.83
N THR A 50 29.75 -22.98 -1.41
CA THR A 50 29.59 -24.15 -2.30
C THR A 50 28.43 -23.99 -3.30
N ALA A 51 27.32 -23.38 -2.90
CA ALA A 51 26.20 -23.11 -3.81
C ALA A 51 26.57 -22.05 -4.86
N ILE A 52 27.30 -21.00 -4.48
CA ILE A 52 27.87 -20.01 -5.41
C ILE A 52 28.82 -20.70 -6.41
N TRP A 53 29.66 -21.62 -5.92
CA TRP A 53 30.54 -22.45 -6.75
C TRP A 53 29.78 -23.32 -7.74
N LEU A 54 28.72 -23.98 -7.29
CA LEU A 54 27.89 -24.86 -8.10
C LEU A 54 27.15 -24.06 -9.18
N VAL A 55 26.67 -22.85 -8.86
CA VAL A 55 26.04 -21.94 -9.83
C VAL A 55 27.07 -21.44 -10.85
N ALA A 56 28.28 -21.08 -10.45
CA ALA A 56 29.36 -20.68 -11.36
C ALA A 56 29.78 -21.84 -12.29
N ALA A 57 29.93 -23.04 -11.75
CA ALA A 57 30.24 -24.24 -12.52
C ALA A 57 29.12 -24.64 -13.49
N LEU A 58 27.85 -24.59 -13.05
CA LEU A 58 26.70 -24.80 -13.92
C LEU A 58 26.65 -23.76 -15.04
N PHE A 59 26.89 -22.48 -14.72
CA PHE A 59 26.98 -21.43 -15.73
C PHE A 59 28.05 -21.74 -16.77
N TYR A 60 29.22 -22.20 -16.36
CA TYR A 60 30.29 -22.61 -17.25
C TYR A 60 29.88 -23.76 -18.19
N VAL A 61 29.26 -24.82 -17.63
CA VAL A 61 28.77 -25.98 -18.41
C VAL A 61 27.69 -25.56 -19.41
N PHE A 62 26.79 -24.66 -19.03
CA PHE A 62 25.70 -24.20 -19.90
C PHE A 62 26.06 -22.99 -20.77
N SER A 63 27.23 -22.36 -20.59
CA SER A 63 27.65 -21.15 -21.31
C SER A 63 27.68 -21.32 -22.82
N TYR A 64 28.12 -22.49 -23.30
CA TYR A 64 28.14 -22.83 -24.72
C TYR A 64 26.72 -22.91 -25.34
N LEU A 65 25.75 -23.39 -24.56
CA LEU A 65 24.34 -23.51 -24.97
C LEU A 65 23.58 -22.17 -24.86
N LEU A 66 23.99 -21.30 -23.94
CA LEU A 66 23.34 -20.04 -23.61
C LEU A 66 23.88 -18.85 -24.43
N LYS A 67 25.02 -18.99 -25.12
CA LYS A 67 25.72 -17.91 -25.85
C LYS A 67 24.87 -17.10 -26.83
N LYS A 68 23.74 -17.65 -27.32
CA LYS A 68 22.78 -16.98 -28.22
C LYS A 68 21.48 -16.51 -27.55
N LYS A 69 21.25 -16.80 -26.27
CA LYS A 69 20.01 -16.49 -25.56
C LYS A 69 20.20 -15.31 -24.59
N LEU A 70 19.17 -14.46 -24.50
CA LEU A 70 19.05 -13.31 -23.59
C LEU A 70 19.56 -13.53 -22.13
N PRO A 71 19.29 -14.68 -21.45
CA PRO A 71 19.70 -14.87 -20.06
C PRO A 71 21.22 -14.92 -19.83
N PHE A 72 22.05 -15.20 -20.84
CA PHE A 72 23.50 -15.31 -20.66
C PHE A 72 24.12 -14.05 -20.06
N HIS A 73 23.70 -12.87 -20.53
CA HIS A 73 24.22 -11.58 -20.07
C HIS A 73 23.91 -11.31 -18.60
N TYR A 74 22.76 -11.78 -18.10
CA TYR A 74 22.37 -11.65 -16.70
C TYR A 74 23.20 -12.58 -15.82
N PHE A 75 23.41 -13.84 -16.25
CA PHE A 75 24.22 -14.79 -15.51
C PHE A 75 25.70 -14.37 -15.45
N ALA A 76 26.25 -13.80 -16.52
CA ALA A 76 27.62 -13.26 -16.52
C ALA A 76 27.79 -12.11 -15.50
N VAL A 77 26.77 -11.26 -15.31
CA VAL A 77 26.83 -10.24 -14.25
C VAL A 77 26.60 -10.86 -12.87
N LEU A 78 25.74 -11.87 -12.75
CA LEU A 78 25.52 -12.59 -11.49
C LEU A 78 26.81 -13.26 -10.98
N SER A 79 27.66 -13.80 -11.86
CA SER A 79 28.95 -14.37 -11.46
C SER A 79 29.96 -13.32 -10.96
N LEU A 80 29.79 -12.05 -11.35
CA LEU A 80 30.62 -10.92 -10.86
C LEU A 80 30.20 -10.39 -9.48
N LEU A 81 28.97 -10.67 -9.02
CA LEU A 81 28.50 -10.17 -7.73
C LEU A 81 29.30 -10.71 -6.53
N PRO A 82 29.51 -12.03 -6.38
CA PRO A 82 30.16 -12.58 -5.19
C PRO A 82 31.65 -12.27 -5.10
N VAL A 83 32.28 -11.80 -6.19
CA VAL A 83 33.74 -11.57 -6.27
C VAL A 83 34.24 -10.69 -5.14
N SER A 84 33.61 -9.52 -4.95
CA SER A 84 34.03 -8.54 -3.94
C SER A 84 33.93 -9.13 -2.53
N TRP A 85 32.88 -9.90 -2.26
CA TRP A 85 32.67 -10.56 -0.97
C TRP A 85 33.68 -11.69 -0.72
N LEU A 86 33.90 -12.56 -1.70
CA LEU A 86 34.88 -13.66 -1.62
C LEU A 86 36.29 -13.13 -1.37
N PHE A 87 36.69 -12.07 -2.08
CA PHE A 87 37.98 -11.43 -1.90
C PHE A 87 38.15 -10.88 -0.48
N LEU A 88 37.12 -10.27 0.10
CA LEU A 88 37.21 -9.72 1.46
C LEU A 88 37.26 -10.82 2.52
N ASN A 89 36.52 -11.90 2.33
CA ASN A 89 36.55 -13.05 3.24
C ASN A 89 37.91 -13.74 3.28
N THR A 90 38.68 -13.74 2.17
CA THR A 90 40.05 -14.28 2.20
C THR A 90 41.00 -13.51 3.11
N PHE A 91 40.66 -12.27 3.48
CA PHE A 91 41.42 -11.46 4.43
C PHE A 91 40.72 -11.31 5.78
N GLU A 92 39.67 -12.10 6.04
CA GLU A 92 38.88 -12.02 7.28
C GLU A 92 38.43 -10.58 7.60
N ALA A 93 38.07 -9.82 6.55
CA ALA A 93 37.71 -8.41 6.70
C ALA A 93 36.46 -8.27 7.59
N ASN A 94 36.46 -7.28 8.49
CA ASN A 94 35.32 -7.01 9.36
C ASN A 94 34.07 -6.56 8.57
N ASN A 95 32.89 -6.61 9.21
CA ASN A 95 31.61 -6.25 8.58
C ASN A 95 31.59 -4.82 8.02
N ILE A 96 32.27 -3.87 8.69
CA ILE A 96 32.42 -2.48 8.23
C ILE A 96 33.09 -2.43 6.85
N VAL A 97 34.25 -3.08 6.71
CA VAL A 97 35.02 -3.12 5.46
C VAL A 97 34.25 -3.87 4.38
N GLN A 98 33.57 -4.97 4.75
CA GLN A 98 32.70 -5.71 3.82
C GLN A 98 31.57 -4.84 3.28
N SER A 99 30.88 -4.13 4.16
CA SER A 99 29.76 -3.26 3.81
C SER A 99 30.19 -2.10 2.90
N ILE A 100 31.28 -1.40 3.23
CA ILE A 100 31.82 -0.30 2.41
C ILE A 100 32.27 -0.80 1.04
N THR A 101 32.96 -1.94 0.98
CA THR A 101 33.47 -2.48 -0.28
C THR A 101 32.34 -2.96 -1.18
N LEU A 102 31.31 -3.62 -0.62
CA LEU A 102 30.11 -4.01 -1.36
C LEU A 102 29.38 -2.78 -1.92
N PHE A 103 29.29 -1.70 -1.14
CA PHE A 103 28.73 -0.44 -1.60
C PHE A 103 29.51 0.14 -2.78
N LEU A 104 30.84 0.23 -2.67
CA LEU A 104 31.71 0.72 -3.74
C LEU A 104 31.62 -0.17 -4.99
N TRP A 105 31.60 -1.49 -4.83
CA TRP A 105 31.44 -2.43 -5.94
C TRP A 105 30.08 -2.27 -6.62
N GLY A 106 29.01 -2.12 -5.85
CA GLY A 106 27.67 -1.81 -6.36
C GLY A 106 27.64 -0.50 -7.14
N ALA A 107 28.29 0.56 -6.64
CA ALA A 107 28.38 1.85 -7.32
C ALA A 107 29.19 1.74 -8.63
N ILE A 108 30.28 0.96 -8.65
CA ILE A 108 31.07 0.68 -9.85
C ILE A 108 30.23 -0.06 -10.89
N LEU A 109 29.49 -1.11 -10.51
CA LEU A 109 28.61 -1.82 -11.44
C LEU A 109 27.51 -0.90 -11.99
N MET A 110 26.92 -0.05 -11.14
CA MET A 110 25.90 0.90 -11.56
C MET A 110 26.46 1.90 -12.59
N GLY A 111 27.60 2.53 -12.29
CA GLY A 111 28.25 3.48 -13.19
C GLY A 111 28.70 2.83 -14.50
N SER A 112 29.28 1.63 -14.41
CA SER A 112 29.71 0.83 -15.55
C SER A 112 28.52 0.44 -16.43
N GLY A 113 27.38 0.07 -15.84
CA GLY A 113 26.17 -0.27 -16.58
C GLY A 113 25.62 0.89 -17.40
N GLU A 114 25.61 2.12 -16.88
CA GLU A 114 25.19 3.29 -17.67
C GLU A 114 26.26 3.71 -18.70
N GLY A 115 27.55 3.62 -18.36
CA GLY A 115 28.64 3.86 -19.30
C GLY A 115 28.63 2.90 -20.50
N VAL A 116 28.38 1.62 -20.23
CA VAL A 116 28.25 0.55 -21.24
C VAL A 116 27.06 0.80 -22.17
N LYS A 117 25.91 1.25 -21.65
CA LYS A 117 24.76 1.62 -22.49
C LYS A 117 25.03 2.76 -23.46
N ARG A 118 25.99 3.63 -23.15
CA ARG A 118 26.39 4.75 -24.02
C ARG A 118 27.38 4.34 -25.10
N SER A 119 28.04 3.19 -24.96
CA SER A 119 29.02 2.70 -25.93
C SER A 119 28.38 2.53 -27.31
N LYS A 120 29.08 2.89 -28.39
CA LYS A 120 28.59 2.70 -29.77
C LYS A 120 28.55 1.23 -30.19
N ASN A 121 29.16 0.33 -29.42
CA ASN A 121 29.22 -1.09 -29.74
C ASN A 121 27.98 -1.82 -29.21
N GLU A 122 27.10 -2.23 -30.12
CA GLU A 122 25.85 -2.96 -29.81
C GLU A 122 26.10 -4.19 -28.93
N LYS A 123 27.22 -4.90 -29.12
CA LYS A 123 27.56 -6.08 -28.32
C LYS A 123 27.75 -5.77 -26.83
N ILE A 124 28.30 -4.59 -26.53
CA ILE A 124 28.57 -4.18 -25.15
C ILE A 124 27.29 -3.65 -24.52
N GLN A 125 26.49 -2.89 -25.27
CA GLN A 125 25.24 -2.28 -24.77
C GLN A 125 24.30 -3.29 -24.09
N VAL A 126 24.27 -4.55 -24.56
CA VAL A 126 23.42 -5.61 -24.00
C VAL A 126 23.72 -5.87 -22.51
N TYR A 127 24.95 -5.67 -22.05
CA TYR A 127 25.35 -5.86 -20.65
C TYR A 127 24.94 -4.69 -19.74
N GLY A 128 24.57 -3.54 -20.30
CA GLY A 128 24.30 -2.35 -19.52
C GLY A 128 23.09 -2.46 -18.59
N ASN A 129 22.03 -3.16 -19.02
CA ASN A 129 20.87 -3.46 -18.16
C ASN A 129 21.24 -4.45 -17.04
N PRO A 130 21.82 -5.63 -17.36
CA PRO A 130 22.31 -6.58 -16.36
C PRO A 130 23.19 -5.95 -15.27
N LEU A 131 24.19 -5.13 -15.64
CA LEU A 131 25.10 -4.48 -14.69
C LEU A 131 24.35 -3.58 -13.70
N LEU A 132 23.38 -2.81 -14.19
CA LEU A 132 22.53 -1.95 -13.35
C LEU A 132 21.57 -2.75 -12.46
N TYR A 133 21.12 -3.93 -12.87
CA TYR A 133 20.34 -4.80 -12.00
C TYR A 133 21.22 -5.52 -10.97
N GLY A 134 22.45 -5.86 -11.35
CA GLY A 134 23.46 -6.46 -10.46
C GLY A 134 23.90 -5.53 -9.34
N SER A 135 23.86 -4.21 -9.51
CA SER A 135 24.17 -3.26 -8.43
C SER A 135 23.13 -3.29 -7.30
N VAL A 136 21.87 -3.65 -7.57
CA VAL A 136 20.80 -3.66 -6.57
C VAL A 136 21.09 -4.63 -5.40
N PRO A 137 21.33 -5.93 -5.61
CA PRO A 137 21.63 -6.85 -4.52
C PRO A 137 22.93 -6.52 -3.78
N LEU A 138 23.93 -5.94 -4.44
CA LEU A 138 25.16 -5.50 -3.76
C LEU A 138 24.91 -4.33 -2.80
N LEU A 139 24.15 -3.33 -3.23
CA LEU A 139 23.81 -2.18 -2.38
C LEU A 139 22.86 -2.58 -1.24
N LEU A 140 21.92 -3.49 -1.49
CA LEU A 140 21.09 -4.07 -0.44
C LEU A 140 21.93 -4.89 0.55
N GLY A 141 22.82 -5.76 0.06
CA GLY A 141 23.73 -6.54 0.88
C GLY A 141 24.62 -5.65 1.73
N ALA A 142 25.22 -4.61 1.14
CA ALA A 142 25.99 -3.60 1.86
C ALA A 142 25.18 -2.98 3.00
N SER A 143 23.93 -2.59 2.74
CA SER A 143 23.05 -1.99 3.74
C SER A 143 22.72 -2.96 4.89
N LEU A 144 22.49 -4.24 4.58
CA LEU A 144 22.21 -5.27 5.58
C LEU A 144 23.41 -5.56 6.49
N PHE A 145 24.61 -5.74 5.91
CA PHE A 145 25.85 -5.87 6.69
C PHE A 145 26.11 -4.63 7.54
N GLY A 146 25.77 -3.45 7.02
CA GLY A 146 25.87 -2.21 7.75
C GLY A 146 24.95 -2.16 8.97
N TRP A 147 23.74 -2.69 8.85
CA TRP A 147 22.75 -2.68 9.93
C TRP A 147 23.15 -3.60 11.08
N VAL A 148 23.72 -4.77 10.76
CA VAL A 148 24.24 -5.71 11.77
C VAL A 148 25.33 -5.07 12.63
N GLU A 149 26.14 -4.20 12.05
CA GLU A 149 27.28 -3.60 12.74
C GLU A 149 26.95 -2.27 13.41
N ASN A 150 26.35 -1.33 12.67
CA ASN A 150 26.09 0.03 13.14
C ASN A 150 24.99 0.71 12.30
N ASN A 151 23.90 1.14 12.97
CA ASN A 151 22.80 1.88 12.34
C ASN A 151 23.27 3.13 11.58
N ALA A 152 24.33 3.81 12.04
CA ALA A 152 24.91 4.97 11.34
C ALA A 152 25.53 4.60 9.99
N LEU A 153 26.16 3.42 9.91
CA LEU A 153 26.77 2.92 8.69
C LEU A 153 25.68 2.46 7.70
N ALA A 154 24.66 1.73 8.18
CA ALA A 154 23.48 1.37 7.39
C ALA A 154 22.79 2.61 6.81
N PHE A 155 22.53 3.63 7.65
CA PHE A 155 21.95 4.90 7.25
C PHE A 155 22.76 5.56 6.12
N SER A 156 24.08 5.64 6.28
CA SER A 156 24.98 6.28 5.32
C SER A 156 24.99 5.56 3.97
N ILE A 157 24.98 4.23 3.97
CA ILE A 157 24.97 3.41 2.75
C ILE A 157 23.62 3.47 2.04
N LEU A 158 22.52 3.42 2.77
CA LEU A 158 21.18 3.59 2.22
C LEU A 158 21.01 4.99 1.60
N LEU A 159 21.49 6.03 2.29
CA LEU A 159 21.48 7.41 1.79
C LEU A 159 22.34 7.55 0.54
N GLY A 160 23.57 7.02 0.57
CA GLY A 160 24.47 7.00 -0.58
C GLY A 160 23.84 6.30 -1.79
N SER A 161 23.19 5.16 -1.56
CA SER A 161 22.47 4.41 -2.60
C SER A 161 21.29 5.19 -3.17
N ALA A 162 20.52 5.88 -2.31
CA ALA A 162 19.43 6.75 -2.72
C ALA A 162 19.93 7.90 -3.62
N ILE A 163 21.03 8.56 -3.23
CA ILE A 163 21.66 9.63 -4.02
C ILE A 163 22.14 9.09 -5.37
N LEU A 164 22.82 7.95 -5.39
CA LEU A 164 23.32 7.31 -6.61
C LEU A 164 22.19 7.01 -7.61
N TYR A 165 21.10 6.35 -7.17
CA TYR A 165 19.96 6.08 -8.05
C TYR A 165 19.17 7.34 -8.42
N SER A 166 19.14 8.35 -7.56
CA SER A 166 18.52 9.65 -7.86
C SER A 166 19.28 10.37 -8.97
N LEU A 167 20.61 10.45 -8.88
CA LEU A 167 21.49 11.00 -9.94
C LEU A 167 21.32 10.23 -11.26
N LEU A 168 21.27 8.89 -11.20
CA LEU A 168 21.01 8.06 -12.37
C LEU A 168 19.65 8.38 -13.01
N THR A 169 18.62 8.62 -12.18
CA THR A 169 17.27 8.95 -12.65
C THR A 169 17.22 10.34 -13.27
N PHE A 170 17.90 11.34 -12.69
CA PHE A 170 18.04 12.67 -13.27
C PHE A 170 18.76 12.62 -14.63
N TYR A 171 19.78 11.77 -14.76
CA TYR A 171 20.48 11.56 -16.02
C TYR A 171 19.60 10.88 -17.08
N ARG A 172 18.91 9.80 -16.70
CA ARG A 172 17.97 9.10 -17.57
C ARG A 172 16.81 8.52 -16.77
N VAL A 173 15.66 9.12 -17.00
CA VAL A 173 14.41 8.77 -16.32
C VAL A 173 14.02 7.34 -16.63
N ARG A 174 14.05 6.48 -15.62
CA ARG A 174 13.49 5.13 -15.68
C ARG A 174 12.65 4.91 -14.43
N TRP A 175 11.46 4.36 -14.63
CA TRP A 175 10.51 4.12 -13.54
C TRP A 175 11.13 3.30 -12.39
N TRP A 176 11.86 2.22 -12.72
CA TRP A 176 12.43 1.31 -11.73
C TRP A 176 13.63 1.89 -10.98
N THR A 177 14.50 2.67 -11.63
CA THR A 177 15.63 3.34 -10.93
C THR A 177 15.10 4.38 -9.97
N TRP A 178 14.02 5.06 -10.36
CA TRP A 178 13.36 6.03 -9.51
C TRP A 178 12.66 5.37 -8.31
N SER A 179 11.96 4.25 -8.53
CA SER A 179 11.40 3.46 -7.43
C SER A 179 12.47 3.00 -6.44
N LEU A 180 13.63 2.55 -6.92
CA LEU A 180 14.74 2.15 -6.05
C LEU A 180 15.32 3.34 -5.27
N ALA A 181 15.52 4.49 -5.92
CA ALA A 181 16.00 5.70 -5.25
C ALA A 181 15.07 6.07 -4.07
N LEU A 182 13.75 6.04 -4.31
CA LEU A 182 12.76 6.34 -3.29
C LEU A 182 12.69 5.28 -2.18
N LEU A 183 12.83 3.99 -2.51
CA LEU A 183 12.89 2.92 -1.52
C LEU A 183 14.14 3.04 -0.64
N PHE A 184 15.31 3.23 -1.22
CA PHE A 184 16.55 3.46 -0.47
C PHE A 184 16.45 4.72 0.41
N SER A 185 15.84 5.79 -0.12
CA SER A 185 15.58 7.00 0.65
C SER A 185 14.61 6.76 1.82
N LEU A 186 13.58 5.94 1.62
CA LEU A 186 12.62 5.59 2.68
C LEU A 186 13.28 4.75 3.76
N PHE A 187 14.05 3.73 3.39
CA PHE A 187 14.80 2.92 4.36
C PHE A 187 15.82 3.76 5.12
N SER A 188 16.58 4.62 4.42
CA SER A 188 17.49 5.57 5.06
C SER A 188 16.76 6.45 6.07
N TYR A 189 15.61 7.00 5.69
CA TYR A 189 14.77 7.80 6.59
C TYR A 189 14.27 7.00 7.81
N LEU A 190 13.93 5.72 7.67
CA LEU A 190 13.52 4.90 8.81
C LEU A 190 14.70 4.58 9.74
N THR A 191 15.85 4.19 9.18
CA THR A 191 17.09 3.94 9.93
C THR A 191 17.61 5.19 10.63
N PHE A 192 17.32 6.39 10.11
CA PHE A 192 17.66 7.64 10.77
C PHE A 192 17.06 7.76 12.18
N PHE A 193 15.85 7.24 12.40
CA PHE A 193 15.24 7.22 13.74
C PHE A 193 15.81 6.15 14.68
N GLU A 194 16.63 5.23 14.16
CA GLU A 194 17.30 4.19 14.96
C GLU A 194 18.74 4.58 15.33
N LEU A 195 19.19 5.77 14.95
CA LEU A 195 20.50 6.28 15.34
C LEU A 195 20.52 6.58 16.84
N ASN A 196 21.65 6.32 17.50
CA ASN A 196 21.79 6.41 18.97
C ASN A 196 21.31 7.75 19.57
N PHE A 197 21.41 8.86 18.84
CA PHE A 197 20.99 10.17 19.34
C PHE A 197 19.48 10.43 19.23
N LEU A 198 18.76 9.66 18.40
CA LEU A 198 17.31 9.75 18.21
C LEU A 198 16.56 8.52 18.75
N GLY A 199 17.26 7.42 19.03
CA GLY A 199 16.65 6.18 19.52
C GLY A 199 15.89 6.36 20.83
N ASP A 200 16.32 7.30 21.67
CA ASP A 200 15.64 7.63 22.93
C ASP A 200 14.29 8.33 22.72
N TRP A 201 14.05 8.87 21.52
CA TRP A 201 12.80 9.55 21.19
C TRP A 201 11.84 8.50 20.62
N ASP A 202 10.92 8.02 21.45
CA ASP A 202 9.88 7.07 21.05
C ASP A 202 8.87 7.71 20.07
N PHE A 203 9.31 7.86 18.83
CA PHE A 203 8.51 8.35 17.74
C PHE A 203 7.55 7.26 17.29
N TYR A 204 6.26 7.54 17.46
CA TYR A 204 5.19 6.71 16.98
C TYR A 204 5.34 6.38 15.49
N LEU A 205 5.36 5.08 15.17
CA LEU A 205 5.61 4.56 13.82
C LEU A 205 4.67 5.16 12.77
N GLY A 206 3.41 5.42 13.13
CA GLY A 206 2.44 6.05 12.24
C GLY A 206 2.91 7.43 11.75
N PHE A 207 3.56 8.23 12.60
CA PHE A 207 4.14 9.52 12.20
C PHE A 207 5.39 9.37 11.36
N LYS A 208 6.23 8.36 11.67
CA LYS A 208 7.39 8.03 10.82
C LYS A 208 6.94 7.77 9.39
N LEU A 209 5.86 7.01 9.17
CA LEU A 209 5.33 6.72 7.83
C LEU A 209 4.53 7.88 7.21
N LEU A 210 3.82 8.66 8.03
CA LEU A 210 3.00 9.78 7.59
C LEU A 210 3.81 10.82 6.81
N ILE A 211 4.92 11.30 7.39
CA ILE A 211 5.72 12.39 6.83
C ILE A 211 6.17 12.11 5.38
N PRO A 212 6.87 11.01 5.07
CA PRO A 212 7.26 10.71 3.70
C PRO A 212 6.04 10.46 2.80
N GLY A 213 4.97 9.82 3.31
CA GLY A 213 3.73 9.64 2.55
C GLY A 213 3.11 10.97 2.11
N LEU A 214 3.01 11.95 3.03
CA LEU A 214 2.53 13.29 2.74
C LEU A 214 3.43 14.01 1.74
N LEU A 215 4.76 13.99 1.93
CA LEU A 215 5.70 14.67 1.03
C LEU A 215 5.57 14.16 -0.42
N LEU A 216 5.50 12.84 -0.61
CA LEU A 216 5.37 12.23 -1.92
C LEU A 216 4.02 12.57 -2.58
N LEU A 217 2.92 12.48 -1.82
CA LEU A 217 1.58 12.76 -2.33
C LEU A 217 1.33 14.26 -2.55
N ILE A 218 1.83 15.15 -1.69
CA ILE A 218 1.70 16.60 -1.86
C ILE A 218 2.50 17.07 -3.07
N SER A 219 3.70 16.53 -3.31
CA SER A 219 4.48 16.87 -4.51
C SER A 219 3.70 16.60 -5.81
N ASN A 220 3.00 15.47 -5.87
CA ASN A 220 2.11 15.17 -6.99
C ASN A 220 0.89 16.12 -7.04
N LEU A 221 0.30 16.46 -5.88
CA LEU A 221 -0.76 17.45 -5.79
C LEU A 221 -0.29 18.85 -6.22
N LEU A 222 0.98 19.23 -6.11
CA LEU A 222 1.46 20.56 -6.52
C LEU A 222 1.73 20.60 -8.03
N THR A 223 2.37 19.57 -8.58
CA THR A 223 2.77 19.57 -10.00
C THR A 223 1.57 19.45 -10.96
N LYS A 224 1.24 20.53 -11.66
CA LYS A 224 0.13 20.56 -12.63
C LYS A 224 0.59 19.92 -13.94
N GLY A 225 -0.05 18.83 -14.34
CA GLY A 225 0.21 18.20 -15.63
C GLY A 225 -0.68 16.97 -15.79
N ASP A 226 -0.93 16.57 -17.03
CA ASP A 226 -1.68 15.35 -17.30
C ASP A 226 -0.87 14.12 -16.88
N PHE A 227 -1.54 13.13 -16.28
CA PHE A 227 -0.89 11.88 -15.82
C PHE A 227 -0.14 11.16 -16.94
N GLN A 228 -0.51 11.41 -18.20
CA GLN A 228 0.02 10.74 -19.38
C GLN A 228 1.37 11.32 -19.86
N GLU A 229 1.63 12.62 -19.68
CA GLU A 229 2.80 13.26 -20.31
C GLU A 229 4.14 12.91 -19.64
N ARG A 230 4.14 12.55 -18.35
CA ARG A 230 5.37 12.23 -17.57
C ARG A 230 5.20 11.05 -16.61
N SER A 231 4.59 9.97 -17.10
CA SER A 231 4.30 8.77 -16.30
C SER A 231 5.51 8.23 -15.53
N ALA A 232 6.70 8.18 -16.16
CA ALA A 232 7.92 7.65 -15.54
C ALA A 232 8.43 8.43 -14.31
N TRP A 233 8.17 9.73 -14.22
CA TRP A 233 8.55 10.57 -13.08
C TRP A 233 7.53 10.54 -11.94
N ARG A 234 6.25 10.42 -12.29
CA ARG A 234 5.13 10.61 -11.36
C ARG A 234 4.65 9.32 -10.71
N PHE A 235 4.69 8.22 -11.46
CA PHE A 235 4.17 6.96 -10.97
C PHE A 235 4.94 6.44 -9.75
N PRO A 236 6.28 6.44 -9.69
CA PRO A 236 6.99 5.90 -8.52
C PRO A 236 6.72 6.66 -7.20
N PRO A 237 6.79 8.01 -7.14
CA PRO A 237 6.41 8.75 -5.94
C PRO A 237 4.94 8.53 -5.55
N LEU A 238 4.03 8.49 -6.53
CA LEU A 238 2.61 8.27 -6.27
C LEU A 238 2.36 6.88 -5.70
N ALA A 239 2.91 5.84 -6.31
CA ALA A 239 2.74 4.45 -5.88
C ALA A 239 3.31 4.24 -4.47
N LEU A 240 4.51 4.73 -4.20
CA LEU A 240 5.11 4.65 -2.87
C LEU A 240 4.35 5.51 -1.85
N GLY A 241 3.92 6.72 -2.23
CA GLY A 241 3.12 7.59 -1.37
C GLY A 241 1.76 6.98 -1.00
N LEU A 242 1.07 6.34 -1.94
CA LEU A 242 -0.17 5.59 -1.70
C LEU A 242 0.07 4.37 -0.82
N PHE A 243 1.15 3.61 -1.06
CA PHE A 243 1.53 2.49 -0.22
C PHE A 243 1.74 2.96 1.23
N LEU A 244 2.54 4.02 1.42
CA LEU A 244 2.77 4.61 2.74
C LEU A 244 1.49 5.11 3.40
N PHE A 245 0.61 5.78 2.64
CA PHE A 245 -0.70 6.23 3.11
C PHE A 245 -1.55 5.07 3.65
N PHE A 246 -1.60 3.94 2.94
CA PHE A 246 -2.33 2.76 3.43
C PHE A 246 -1.63 2.13 4.65
N SER A 247 -0.31 1.98 4.61
CA SER A 247 0.46 1.41 5.73
C SER A 247 0.33 2.23 7.01
N SER A 248 0.47 3.56 6.94
CA SER A 248 0.30 4.44 8.10
C SER A 248 -1.13 4.42 8.64
N SER A 249 -2.12 4.26 7.76
CA SER A 249 -3.52 4.19 8.17
C SER A 249 -3.85 2.87 8.84
N LEU A 250 -3.26 1.75 8.37
CA LEU A 250 -3.33 0.47 9.05
C LEU A 250 -2.68 0.51 10.43
N VAL A 251 -1.49 1.11 10.55
CA VAL A 251 -0.82 1.30 11.84
C VAL A 251 -1.70 2.15 12.79
N ALA A 252 -2.30 3.23 12.29
CA ALA A 252 -3.21 4.06 13.06
C ALA A 252 -4.48 3.31 13.50
N LEU A 253 -5.03 2.43 12.66
CA LEU A 253 -6.23 1.64 12.96
C LEU A 253 -5.99 0.58 14.05
N ILE A 254 -4.79 -0.01 14.11
CA ILE A 254 -4.44 -1.05 15.10
C ILE A 254 -3.96 -0.42 16.42
N SER A 255 -3.87 0.91 16.49
CA SER A 255 -3.27 1.57 17.65
C SER A 255 -4.12 1.45 18.92
N PRO A 256 -3.44 1.28 20.08
CA PRO A 256 -4.10 1.20 21.37
C PRO A 256 -4.71 2.55 21.77
N GLN A 257 -5.62 2.50 22.75
CA GLN A 257 -6.48 3.62 23.11
C GLN A 257 -5.73 4.82 23.69
N ASP A 258 -4.65 4.57 24.44
CA ASP A 258 -3.72 5.55 24.99
C ASP A 258 -3.07 6.43 23.90
N ILE A 259 -2.99 5.93 22.66
CA ILE A 259 -2.38 6.60 21.52
C ILE A 259 -3.44 7.12 20.51
N ALA A 260 -4.74 7.08 20.86
CA ALA A 260 -5.84 7.44 19.94
C ALA A 260 -5.74 8.86 19.36
N TRP A 261 -5.18 9.82 20.11
CA TRP A 261 -4.97 11.18 19.62
C TRP A 261 -3.94 11.25 18.47
N LYS A 262 -2.90 10.40 18.49
CA LYS A 262 -1.90 10.34 17.41
C LYS A 262 -2.55 9.82 16.12
N ALA A 263 -3.38 8.77 16.23
CA ALA A 263 -4.15 8.25 15.10
C ALA A 263 -5.14 9.29 14.54
N THR A 264 -5.80 10.06 15.42
CA THR A 264 -6.69 11.17 15.02
C THR A 264 -5.96 12.20 14.17
N LEU A 265 -4.74 12.59 14.54
CA LEU A 265 -3.93 13.53 13.75
C LEU A 265 -3.56 12.95 12.38
N ILE A 266 -3.19 11.67 12.31
CA ILE A 266 -2.89 11.00 11.03
C ILE A 266 -4.12 11.04 10.11
N PHE A 267 -5.27 10.62 10.62
CA PHE A 267 -6.51 10.63 9.85
C PHE A 267 -6.94 12.04 9.44
N SER A 268 -6.69 13.05 10.28
CA SER A 268 -6.96 14.46 9.96
C SER A 268 -6.14 14.95 8.77
N LEU A 269 -4.83 14.69 8.79
CA LEU A 269 -3.95 15.10 7.69
C LEU A 269 -4.29 14.37 6.39
N TYR A 270 -4.66 13.09 6.47
CA TYR A 270 -5.10 12.32 5.31
C TYR A 270 -6.49 12.69 4.79
N ALA A 271 -7.42 13.08 5.66
CA ALA A 271 -8.71 13.62 5.25
C ALA A 271 -8.53 14.90 4.45
N ILE A 272 -7.68 15.83 4.94
CA ILE A 272 -7.36 17.09 4.25
C ILE A 272 -6.69 16.80 2.91
N LEU A 273 -5.70 15.89 2.89
CA LEU A 273 -5.01 15.50 1.66
C LEU A 273 -5.98 14.90 0.63
N ALA A 274 -6.82 13.94 1.05
CA ALA A 274 -7.80 13.29 0.17
C ALA A 274 -8.82 14.30 -0.36
N LEU A 275 -9.27 15.25 0.47
CA LEU A 275 -10.15 16.33 0.05
C LEU A 275 -9.48 17.24 -0.99
N ALA A 276 -8.20 17.60 -0.79
CA ALA A 276 -7.45 18.39 -1.75
C ALA A 276 -7.27 17.67 -3.09
N TYR A 277 -7.04 16.34 -3.05
CA TYR A 277 -7.03 15.50 -4.24
C TYR A 277 -8.39 15.45 -4.94
N ALA A 278 -9.48 15.37 -4.17
CA ALA A 278 -10.83 15.35 -4.70
C ALA A 278 -11.20 16.67 -5.40
N LEU A 279 -10.80 17.80 -4.81
CA LEU A 279 -10.97 19.14 -5.39
C LEU A 279 -10.18 19.33 -6.69
N ARG A 280 -8.98 18.75 -6.77
CA ARG A 280 -8.07 18.95 -7.92
C ARG A 280 -8.33 17.99 -9.07
N TYR A 281 -8.56 16.72 -8.81
CA TYR A 281 -8.57 15.67 -9.83
C TYR A 281 -9.96 15.10 -10.11
N ALA A 282 -10.59 14.51 -9.08
CA ALA A 282 -11.81 13.73 -9.27
C ALA A 282 -12.67 13.78 -8.00
N PRO A 283 -13.94 14.25 -8.07
CA PRO A 283 -14.81 14.35 -6.91
C PRO A 283 -14.92 13.04 -6.14
N GLN A 284 -14.90 11.89 -6.81
CA GLN A 284 -15.06 10.55 -6.22
C GLN A 284 -14.04 10.26 -5.11
N ILE A 285 -12.85 10.89 -5.13
CA ILE A 285 -11.85 10.74 -4.06
C ILE A 285 -12.39 11.28 -2.71
N ALA A 286 -13.39 12.16 -2.72
CA ALA A 286 -14.01 12.68 -1.50
C ALA A 286 -14.68 11.58 -0.65
N TYR A 287 -15.01 10.41 -1.20
CA TYR A 287 -15.42 9.26 -0.37
C TYR A 287 -14.33 8.85 0.62
N ILE A 288 -13.06 8.88 0.18
CA ILE A 288 -11.91 8.59 1.03
C ILE A 288 -11.83 9.67 2.13
N ALA A 289 -11.94 10.94 1.78
CA ALA A 289 -11.93 12.04 2.77
C ALA A 289 -13.05 11.89 3.81
N ASN A 290 -14.27 11.57 3.39
CA ASN A 290 -15.41 11.35 4.28
C ASN A 290 -15.22 10.12 5.19
N PHE A 291 -14.59 9.06 4.68
CA PHE A 291 -14.22 7.88 5.47
C PHE A 291 -13.19 8.23 6.55
N TYR A 292 -12.13 8.98 6.22
CA TYR A 292 -11.18 9.45 7.23
C TYR A 292 -11.83 10.41 8.23
N PHE A 293 -12.76 11.27 7.80
CA PHE A 293 -13.48 12.14 8.73
C PHE A 293 -14.36 11.36 9.72
N LEU A 294 -14.96 10.27 9.28
CA LEU A 294 -15.60 9.32 10.19
C LEU A 294 -14.60 8.72 11.18
N LEU A 295 -13.43 8.28 10.72
CA LEU A 295 -12.39 7.74 11.61
C LEU A 295 -11.90 8.77 12.62
N ILE A 296 -11.78 10.05 12.23
CA ILE A 296 -11.45 11.16 13.13
C ILE A 296 -12.48 11.24 14.26
N VAL A 297 -13.79 11.25 13.93
CA VAL A 297 -14.84 11.32 14.96
C VAL A 297 -14.79 10.11 15.89
N ILE A 298 -14.66 8.90 15.35
CA ILE A 298 -14.54 7.67 16.16
C ILE A 298 -13.34 7.74 17.11
N TYR A 299 -12.17 8.15 16.63
CA TYR A 299 -10.95 8.19 17.44
C TYR A 299 -10.93 9.34 18.47
N ILE A 300 -11.58 10.47 18.17
CA ILE A 300 -11.82 11.53 19.16
C ILE A 300 -12.69 10.99 20.30
N LEU A 301 -13.80 10.33 19.98
CA LEU A 301 -14.69 9.75 21.00
C LEU A 301 -14.01 8.66 21.81
N ARG A 302 -13.22 7.80 21.14
CA ARG A 302 -12.40 6.78 21.79
C ARG A 302 -11.37 7.39 22.75
N SER A 303 -10.75 8.51 22.37
CA SER A 303 -9.78 9.21 23.23
C SER A 303 -10.41 9.81 24.49
N GLN A 304 -11.70 10.11 24.44
CA GLN A 304 -12.47 10.67 25.56
C GLN A 304 -13.20 9.61 26.39
N ASN A 305 -13.05 8.32 26.07
CA ASN A 305 -13.82 7.23 26.68
C ASN A 305 -15.35 7.48 26.63
N ALA A 306 -15.85 8.08 25.54
CA ALA A 306 -17.26 8.42 25.44
C ALA A 306 -18.12 7.15 25.36
N GLU A 307 -18.99 6.95 26.35
CA GLU A 307 -19.91 5.81 26.44
C GLU A 307 -20.96 5.82 25.31
N HIS A 308 -21.31 7.00 24.78
CA HIS A 308 -22.36 7.17 23.77
C HIS A 308 -21.81 7.64 22.42
N TRP A 309 -20.98 6.82 21.80
CA TRP A 309 -20.33 7.12 20.53
C TRP A 309 -21.29 7.17 19.32
N PHE A 310 -22.52 6.68 19.47
CA PHE A 310 -23.54 6.67 18.41
C PHE A 310 -24.10 8.04 18.04
N PHE A 311 -24.40 8.89 19.04
CA PHE A 311 -25.03 10.19 18.77
C PHE A 311 -24.20 11.09 17.85
N PRO A 312 -22.87 11.22 18.05
CA PRO A 312 -22.04 11.97 17.11
C PRO A 312 -22.03 11.38 15.70
N LEU A 313 -22.09 10.05 15.55
CA LEU A 313 -22.07 9.41 14.23
C LEU A 313 -23.40 9.52 13.48
N ILE A 314 -24.54 9.48 14.17
CA ILE A 314 -25.84 9.77 13.54
C ILE A 314 -25.94 11.25 13.16
N MET A 315 -25.43 12.17 13.99
CA MET A 315 -25.31 13.58 13.64
C MET A 315 -24.43 13.78 12.41
N LEU A 316 -23.31 13.06 12.33
CA LEU A 316 -22.44 13.08 11.15
C LEU A 316 -23.15 12.55 9.89
N THR A 317 -23.93 11.48 10.04
CA THR A 317 -24.75 10.91 8.96
C THR A 317 -25.74 11.93 8.41
N ILE A 318 -26.48 12.59 9.31
CA ILE A 318 -27.44 13.65 8.95
C ILE A 318 -26.70 14.81 8.28
N ALA A 319 -25.56 15.25 8.84
CA ALA A 319 -24.77 16.34 8.29
C ALA A 319 -24.30 16.04 6.86
N TYR A 320 -23.74 14.86 6.60
CA TYR A 320 -23.37 14.43 5.25
C TYR A 320 -24.56 14.46 4.29
N TYR A 321 -25.71 13.93 4.72
CA TYR A 321 -26.89 13.92 3.88
C TYR A 321 -27.38 15.34 3.55
N LEU A 322 -27.49 16.21 4.56
CA LEU A 322 -27.91 17.61 4.40
C LEU A 322 -26.94 18.43 3.54
N ILE A 323 -25.63 18.26 3.72
CA ILE A 323 -24.61 18.90 2.88
C ILE A 323 -24.80 18.47 1.42
N GLY A 324 -25.02 17.17 1.18
CA GLY A 324 -25.28 16.65 -0.15
C GLY A 324 -26.60 17.16 -0.76
N LEU A 325 -27.63 17.40 0.05
CA LEU A 325 -28.86 18.06 -0.41
C LEU A 325 -28.62 19.52 -0.79
N GLY A 326 -27.90 20.27 0.05
CA GLY A 326 -27.57 21.68 -0.20
C GLY A 326 -26.73 21.86 -1.47
N LEU A 327 -25.70 21.03 -1.64
CA LEU A 327 -24.88 21.02 -2.85
C LEU A 327 -25.67 20.59 -4.10
N GLY A 328 -26.73 19.79 -3.94
CA GLY A 328 -27.61 19.39 -5.04
C GLY A 328 -28.42 20.55 -5.63
N GLY A 329 -28.61 21.64 -4.89
CA GLY A 329 -29.25 22.86 -5.40
C GLY A 329 -28.40 23.63 -6.41
N ILE A 330 -27.09 23.39 -6.44
CA ILE A 330 -26.13 24.10 -7.30
C ILE A 330 -25.82 23.22 -8.52
N LYS A 331 -26.22 23.66 -9.72
CA LYS A 331 -26.13 22.87 -10.98
C LYS A 331 -24.73 22.32 -11.32
N LYS A 332 -23.64 22.94 -10.83
CA LYS A 332 -22.26 22.53 -11.10
C LYS A 332 -21.69 21.50 -10.09
N SER A 333 -22.34 21.27 -8.95
CA SER A 333 -21.85 20.38 -7.89
C SER A 333 -22.58 19.04 -7.82
N THR A 334 -23.18 18.59 -8.93
CA THR A 334 -23.93 17.34 -8.97
C THR A 334 -23.12 16.11 -8.50
N PRO A 335 -21.82 15.93 -8.85
CA PRO A 335 -21.08 14.77 -8.38
C PRO A 335 -20.80 14.83 -6.87
N TRP A 336 -20.48 16.02 -6.35
CA TRP A 336 -20.25 16.24 -4.92
C TRP A 336 -21.52 16.00 -4.09
N ALA A 337 -22.65 16.47 -4.59
CA ALA A 337 -23.95 16.25 -3.96
C ALA A 337 -24.29 14.76 -3.82
N ASP A 338 -24.02 13.95 -4.85
CA ASP A 338 -24.21 12.50 -4.76
C ASP A 338 -23.25 11.86 -3.76
N ILE A 339 -21.98 12.26 -3.74
CA ILE A 339 -20.97 11.69 -2.83
C ILE A 339 -21.34 11.86 -1.36
N TYR A 340 -21.71 13.07 -0.96
CA TYR A 340 -22.10 13.34 0.43
C TYR A 340 -23.41 12.63 0.82
N ARG A 341 -24.40 12.58 -0.08
CA ARG A 341 -25.64 11.81 0.15
C ARG A 341 -25.36 10.33 0.32
N PHE A 342 -24.57 9.72 -0.57
CA PHE A 342 -24.22 8.31 -0.46
C PHE A 342 -23.35 8.03 0.76
N SER A 343 -22.40 8.91 1.10
CA SER A 343 -21.60 8.79 2.32
C SER A 343 -22.48 8.78 3.57
N GLY A 344 -23.48 9.67 3.63
CA GLY A 344 -24.47 9.68 4.71
C GLY A 344 -25.31 8.39 4.74
N LEU A 345 -25.86 7.96 3.60
CA LEU A 345 -26.69 6.75 3.56
C LEU A 345 -25.90 5.47 3.91
N ILE A 346 -24.68 5.32 3.39
CA ILE A 346 -23.80 4.18 3.71
C ILE A 346 -23.45 4.18 5.20
N LEU A 347 -23.08 5.34 5.75
CA LEU A 347 -22.79 5.45 7.18
C LEU A 347 -24.03 5.12 8.02
N GLY A 348 -25.18 5.68 7.67
CA GLY A 348 -26.45 5.40 8.33
C GLY A 348 -26.79 3.90 8.30
N THR A 349 -26.57 3.23 7.17
CA THR A 349 -26.73 1.77 7.07
C THR A 349 -25.79 1.02 8.01
N LEU A 350 -24.50 1.38 8.05
CA LEU A 350 -23.54 0.75 8.96
C LEU A 350 -23.93 0.96 10.43
N LEU A 351 -24.36 2.18 10.78
CA LEU A 351 -24.84 2.48 12.13
C LEU A 351 -26.10 1.68 12.47
N ALA A 352 -27.08 1.64 11.57
CA ALA A 352 -28.31 0.90 11.79
C ALA A 352 -28.04 -0.60 12.05
N PHE A 353 -27.09 -1.19 11.30
CA PHE A 353 -26.68 -2.58 11.53
C PHE A 353 -25.83 -2.79 12.78
N SER A 354 -25.06 -1.79 13.23
CA SER A 354 -24.30 -1.91 14.48
C SER A 354 -25.15 -1.68 15.72
N THR A 355 -26.25 -0.92 15.59
CA THR A 355 -27.07 -0.49 16.74
C THR A 355 -27.62 -1.64 17.61
N PRO A 356 -28.04 -2.80 17.09
CA PRO A 356 -28.54 -3.92 17.91
C PRO A 356 -27.49 -4.57 18.81
N PHE A 357 -26.21 -4.31 18.57
CA PHE A 357 -25.11 -4.89 19.35
C PHE A 357 -24.69 -4.01 20.53
N ASP A 358 -25.34 -2.85 20.70
CA ASP A 358 -25.04 -1.91 21.77
C ASP A 358 -26.23 -1.72 22.71
N ASP A 359 -25.94 -1.67 24.01
CA ASP A 359 -26.94 -1.59 25.09
C ASP A 359 -27.41 -0.13 25.34
N ILE A 360 -27.86 0.55 24.29
CA ILE A 360 -28.31 1.97 24.34
C ILE A 360 -29.83 2.09 24.60
N GLY A 361 -30.50 0.95 24.74
CA GLY A 361 -31.93 0.84 24.96
C GLY A 361 -32.76 1.53 23.87
N LEU A 362 -33.75 2.32 24.29
CA LEU A 362 -34.74 2.93 23.38
C LEU A 362 -34.11 3.83 22.31
N TRP A 363 -32.98 4.48 22.58
CA TRP A 363 -32.29 5.36 21.63
C TRP A 363 -31.76 4.64 20.39
N ALA A 364 -31.53 3.33 20.50
CA ALA A 364 -31.16 2.49 19.39
C ALA A 364 -32.26 2.49 18.30
N SER A 365 -33.52 2.33 18.70
CA SER A 365 -34.66 2.33 17.79
C SER A 365 -34.82 3.66 17.05
N ILE A 366 -34.60 4.77 17.75
CA ILE A 366 -34.69 6.13 17.19
C ILE A 366 -33.61 6.35 16.13
N THR A 367 -32.37 5.90 16.39
CA THR A 367 -31.26 6.02 15.45
C THR A 367 -31.58 5.29 14.13
N VAL A 368 -32.07 4.06 14.22
CA VAL A 368 -32.46 3.26 13.06
C VAL A 368 -33.64 3.91 12.31
N ALA A 369 -34.61 4.48 13.04
CA ALA A 369 -35.73 5.20 12.45
C ALA A 369 -35.26 6.46 11.69
N ILE A 370 -34.29 7.20 12.21
CA ILE A 370 -33.67 8.34 11.50
C ILE A 370 -33.04 7.86 10.19
N VAL A 371 -32.26 6.78 10.22
CA VAL A 371 -31.68 6.21 8.99
C VAL A 371 -32.77 5.83 7.99
N ALA A 372 -33.85 5.19 8.46
CA ALA A 372 -35.00 4.86 7.62
C ALA A 372 -35.60 6.11 6.95
N THR A 373 -35.78 7.21 7.69
CA THR A 373 -36.30 8.47 7.14
C THR A 373 -35.39 9.07 6.05
N LEU A 374 -34.06 8.97 6.20
CA LEU A 374 -33.12 9.44 5.18
C LEU A 374 -33.26 8.65 3.88
N PHE A 375 -33.39 7.32 3.97
CA PHE A 375 -33.65 6.47 2.80
C PHE A 375 -35.01 6.77 2.15
N THR A 376 -36.05 6.98 2.95
CA THR A 376 -37.37 7.38 2.46
C THR A 376 -37.31 8.69 1.70
N PHE A 377 -36.62 9.70 2.24
CA PHE A 377 -36.46 10.98 1.59
C PHE A 377 -35.71 10.86 0.25
N GLU A 378 -34.61 10.10 0.21
CA GLU A 378 -33.87 9.87 -1.05
C GLU A 378 -34.72 9.08 -2.08
N ALA A 379 -35.51 8.10 -1.63
CA ALA A 379 -36.40 7.32 -2.47
C ALA A 379 -37.46 8.21 -3.14
N PHE A 380 -38.11 9.10 -2.38
CA PHE A 380 -39.06 10.07 -2.92
C PHE A 380 -38.40 11.06 -3.87
N LYS A 381 -37.24 11.62 -3.49
CA LYS A 381 -36.52 12.62 -4.29
C LYS A 381 -36.07 12.06 -5.64
N LYS A 382 -35.45 10.87 -5.66
CA LYS A 382 -34.98 10.22 -6.89
C LYS A 382 -36.10 9.50 -7.65
N ARG A 383 -37.32 9.44 -7.09
CA ARG A 383 -38.41 8.57 -7.56
C ARG A 383 -37.93 7.13 -7.77
N ASN A 384 -36.94 6.71 -6.97
CA ASN A 384 -36.30 5.41 -7.10
C ASN A 384 -36.88 4.46 -6.06
N ILE A 385 -37.67 3.54 -6.59
CA ILE A 385 -38.37 2.51 -5.84
C ILE A 385 -37.40 1.62 -5.04
N TRP A 386 -36.22 1.32 -5.58
CA TRP A 386 -35.26 0.41 -4.96
C TRP A 386 -34.72 0.94 -3.63
N LEU A 387 -34.70 2.25 -3.43
CA LEU A 387 -34.32 2.87 -2.15
C LEU A 387 -35.44 2.80 -1.09
N GLY A 388 -36.68 2.52 -1.49
CA GLY A 388 -37.78 2.29 -0.54
C GLY A 388 -37.69 0.93 0.17
N PHE A 389 -36.99 -0.04 -0.42
CA PHE A 389 -36.74 -1.34 0.21
C PHE A 389 -35.92 -1.23 1.52
N PRO A 390 -34.71 -0.65 1.51
CA PRO A 390 -33.94 -0.46 2.74
C PRO A 390 -34.66 0.46 3.74
N ALA A 391 -35.39 1.48 3.27
CA ALA A 391 -36.21 2.32 4.15
C ALA A 391 -37.22 1.48 4.95
N ASN A 392 -37.96 0.60 4.27
CA ASN A 392 -38.95 -0.25 4.92
C ASN A 392 -38.32 -1.24 5.90
N ALA A 393 -37.19 -1.84 5.51
CA ALA A 393 -36.44 -2.75 6.36
C ALA A 393 -35.96 -2.06 7.65
N PHE A 394 -35.41 -0.84 7.55
CA PHE A 394 -34.97 -0.09 8.72
C PHE A 394 -36.13 0.38 9.59
N TYR A 395 -37.28 0.79 9.02
CA TYR A 395 -38.46 1.10 9.84
C TYR A 395 -38.97 -0.12 10.62
N LEU A 396 -39.00 -1.29 9.99
CA LEU A 396 -39.38 -2.53 10.65
C LEU A 396 -38.39 -2.88 11.78
N MET A 397 -37.09 -2.77 11.49
CA MET A 397 -36.03 -3.00 12.46
C MET A 397 -36.14 -2.05 13.66
N ALA A 398 -36.30 -0.75 13.42
CA ALA A 398 -36.51 0.24 14.47
C ALA A 398 -37.72 -0.11 15.33
N TYR A 399 -38.84 -0.52 14.71
CA TYR A 399 -40.04 -0.91 15.42
C TYR A 399 -39.84 -2.17 16.28
N PHE A 400 -39.21 -3.20 15.75
CA PHE A 400 -38.92 -4.42 16.51
C PHE A 400 -37.99 -4.16 17.68
N MET A 401 -36.97 -3.32 17.49
CA MET A 401 -36.08 -2.89 18.57
C MET A 401 -36.86 -2.11 19.65
N LEU A 402 -37.79 -1.24 19.25
CA LEU A 402 -38.62 -0.51 20.20
C LEU A 402 -39.50 -1.46 21.02
N LEU A 403 -40.20 -2.41 20.36
CA LEU A 403 -41.05 -3.39 21.04
C LEU A 403 -40.27 -4.29 22.00
N PHE A 404 -39.07 -4.70 21.58
CA PHE A 404 -38.18 -5.51 22.41
C PHE A 404 -37.78 -4.74 23.67
N GLU A 405 -37.40 -3.47 23.53
CA GLU A 405 -37.00 -2.62 24.65
C GLU A 405 -38.14 -2.37 25.66
N ILE A 406 -39.37 -2.23 25.19
CA ILE A 406 -40.54 -2.05 26.07
C ILE A 406 -41.11 -3.39 26.60
N ASN A 407 -40.39 -4.51 26.40
CA ASN A 407 -40.77 -5.86 26.83
C ASN A 407 -42.17 -6.30 26.34
N VAL A 408 -42.54 -5.94 25.10
CA VAL A 408 -43.78 -6.44 24.51
C VAL A 408 -43.56 -7.86 24.01
N GLU A 409 -44.15 -8.81 24.74
CA GLU A 409 -44.04 -10.24 24.45
C GLU A 409 -45.09 -10.75 23.44
N GLN A 410 -46.17 -10.00 23.16
CA GLN A 410 -47.22 -10.52 22.28
C GLN A 410 -46.78 -10.42 20.79
N PRO A 411 -46.66 -11.56 20.07
CA PRO A 411 -46.20 -11.57 18.67
C PRO A 411 -47.14 -10.85 17.71
N GLN A 412 -48.41 -10.66 18.10
CA GLN A 412 -49.42 -9.95 17.32
C GLN A 412 -49.04 -8.48 17.07
N PHE A 413 -48.35 -7.82 18.02
CA PHE A 413 -47.91 -6.43 17.82
C PHE A 413 -46.80 -6.31 16.78
N TYR A 414 -45.96 -7.34 16.63
CA TYR A 414 -44.92 -7.39 15.61
C TYR A 414 -45.53 -7.53 14.21
N SER A 415 -46.56 -8.36 14.06
CA SER A 415 -47.18 -8.66 12.76
C SER A 415 -48.07 -7.52 12.23
N ILE A 416 -48.78 -6.79 13.10
CA ILE A 416 -49.66 -5.67 12.69
C ILE A 416 -48.86 -4.59 11.96
N ILE A 417 -47.76 -4.11 12.53
CA ILE A 417 -46.99 -3.02 11.91
C ILE A 417 -46.19 -3.52 10.70
N ALA A 418 -45.68 -4.75 10.74
CA ALA A 418 -45.08 -5.37 9.55
C ALA A 418 -46.07 -5.39 8.37
N ALA A 419 -47.33 -5.74 8.64
CA ALA A 419 -48.40 -5.74 7.64
C ALA A 419 -48.75 -4.32 7.17
N VAL A 420 -48.85 -3.34 8.07
CA VAL A 420 -49.11 -1.94 7.71
C VAL A 420 -48.00 -1.36 6.84
N LEU A 421 -46.74 -1.55 7.24
CA LEU A 421 -45.57 -1.12 6.46
C LEU A 421 -45.50 -1.82 5.09
N GLY A 422 -45.78 -3.13 5.05
CA GLY A 422 -45.92 -3.89 3.82
C GLY A 422 -47.01 -3.36 2.89
N MET A 423 -48.19 -3.01 3.43
CA MET A 423 -49.29 -2.41 2.69
C MET A 423 -48.95 -1.01 2.15
N VAL A 424 -48.32 -0.16 2.96
CA VAL A 424 -47.87 1.18 2.54
C VAL A 424 -46.84 1.05 1.40
N MET A 425 -45.87 0.16 1.53
CA MET A 425 -44.87 -0.07 0.49
C MET A 425 -45.51 -0.64 -0.78
N HIS A 426 -46.43 -1.59 -0.68
CA HIS A 426 -47.18 -2.12 -1.82
C HIS A 426 -47.97 -1.02 -2.54
N TYR A 427 -48.64 -0.15 -1.79
CA TYR A 427 -49.37 1.00 -2.35
C TYR A 427 -48.44 1.96 -3.10
N LEU A 428 -47.30 2.33 -2.50
CA LEU A 428 -46.30 3.19 -3.14
C LEU A 428 -45.72 2.56 -4.42
N LEU A 429 -45.42 1.25 -4.38
CA LEU A 429 -44.90 0.49 -5.52
C LEU A 429 -45.89 0.44 -6.70
N ARG A 430 -47.17 0.22 -6.41
CA ARG A 430 -48.23 0.18 -7.42
C ARG A 430 -48.45 1.55 -8.06
N ARG A 431 -48.37 2.62 -7.28
CA ARG A 431 -48.54 4.01 -7.77
C ARG A 431 -47.43 4.46 -8.73
N VAL A 432 -46.22 3.90 -8.61
CA VAL A 432 -45.08 4.23 -9.48
C VAL A 432 -45.00 3.30 -10.72
N GLY A 433 -45.92 2.34 -10.86
CA GLY A 433 -46.08 1.54 -12.08
C GLY A 433 -45.12 0.35 -12.24
N ASN A 434 -44.43 -0.08 -11.18
CA ASN A 434 -43.51 -1.22 -11.23
C ASN A 434 -44.13 -2.50 -10.63
N ASN A 435 -44.91 -3.20 -11.46
CA ASN A 435 -45.70 -4.37 -11.06
C ASN A 435 -44.84 -5.53 -10.51
N LYS A 436 -43.61 -5.71 -11.00
CA LYS A 436 -42.72 -6.81 -10.57
C LYS A 436 -42.23 -6.62 -9.13
N SER A 437 -41.79 -5.40 -8.78
CA SER A 437 -41.39 -5.09 -7.40
C SER A 437 -42.56 -5.07 -6.44
N ALA A 438 -43.74 -4.58 -6.88
CA ALA A 438 -44.97 -4.61 -6.08
C ALA A 438 -45.38 -6.04 -5.71
N PHE A 439 -45.22 -6.97 -6.65
CA PHE A 439 -45.49 -8.39 -6.45
C PHE A 439 -44.50 -9.05 -5.48
N ILE A 440 -43.19 -8.85 -5.68
CA ILE A 440 -42.15 -9.41 -4.77
C ILE A 440 -42.36 -8.89 -3.34
N MET A 441 -42.67 -7.61 -3.17
CA MET A 441 -42.87 -7.04 -1.84
C MET A 441 -44.18 -7.47 -1.19
N GLY A 442 -45.22 -7.71 -1.99
CA GLY A 442 -46.45 -8.37 -1.53
C GLY A 442 -46.20 -9.78 -1.01
N MET A 443 -45.40 -10.58 -1.75
CA MET A 443 -45.02 -11.93 -1.31
C MET A 443 -44.16 -11.92 -0.05
N LEU A 444 -43.18 -11.01 0.06
CA LEU A 444 -42.35 -10.86 1.25
C LEU A 444 -43.19 -10.46 2.47
N SER A 445 -44.14 -9.53 2.31
CA SER A 445 -45.05 -9.14 3.39
C SER A 445 -45.92 -10.31 3.86
N GLN A 446 -46.38 -11.17 2.93
CA GLN A 446 -47.14 -12.39 3.27
C GLN A 446 -46.26 -13.43 3.96
N LEU A 447 -45.01 -13.62 3.53
CA LEU A 447 -44.06 -14.53 4.17
C LEU A 447 -43.71 -14.10 5.60
N VAL A 448 -43.53 -12.81 5.85
CA VAL A 448 -43.29 -12.28 7.20
C VAL A 448 -44.52 -12.54 8.09
N LEU A 449 -45.73 -12.24 7.59
CA LEU A 449 -46.99 -12.54 8.28
C LEU A 449 -47.12 -14.03 8.64
N LEU A 450 -46.76 -14.93 7.71
CA LEU A 450 -46.80 -16.38 7.92
C LEU A 450 -45.71 -16.90 8.86
N SER A 451 -44.57 -16.21 8.97
CA SER A 451 -43.50 -16.60 9.91
C SER A 451 -43.81 -16.23 11.37
N THR A 452 -44.80 -15.37 11.60
CA THR A 452 -45.20 -14.86 12.92
C THR A 452 -46.46 -15.51 13.49
N THR A 453 -47.11 -16.39 12.72
CA THR A 453 -48.21 -17.29 13.16
C THR A 453 -47.66 -18.67 13.41
#